data_AF-A0A9Q3FSN2-F1
#
_entry.id   AF-A0A9Q3FSN2-F1
#
_cell.length_a   1.000
_cell.length_b   1.000
_cell.length_c   1.000
_cell.angle_alpha   90.00
_cell.angle_beta   90.00
_cell.angle_gamma   90.00
#
_symmetry.space_group_name_H-M   'P 1'
#
loop_
_entity.id
_entity.type
_entity.pdbx_description
1 polymer ?
#
loop_
_entity_poly.entity_id
_entity_poly.type
_entity_poly.pdbx_seq_one_letter_code
_entity_poly.pdbx_strand_id
1 'polypeptide(L)'
;MNHNKIEIGCDRSGTSNPNKNSSKTPTSRKLDHPFTLYARKYAKSTTWTLKVKSPEHSHDSTETIIANPDFRKSVEQETSQIAQISELLLMPMQIQAQLCIQREYDRPIILQEIYNQVQKIKKDKLQCRRPIDSLIDTPKEENSVWSSARDTEAHISPCFSLTCFL
;
A
#
# COMPACT_ATOMS: atom_id res chain seq x y z
N MET A 1 -5.28 -29.25 15.04
CA MET A 1 -6.48 -28.38 15.02
C MET A 1 -7.67 -29.22 14.58
N ASN A 2 -8.83 -29.09 15.24
CA ASN A 2 -10.01 -29.89 14.91
C ASN A 2 -10.70 -29.29 13.68
N HIS A 3 -10.38 -29.77 12.47
CA HIS A 3 -10.89 -29.24 11.19
C HIS A 3 -12.41 -29.40 10.96
N ASN A 4 -13.13 -29.95 11.95
CA ASN A 4 -14.57 -30.19 11.88
C ASN A 4 -15.40 -29.03 12.46
N LYS A 5 -14.75 -27.97 12.95
CA LYS A 5 -15.36 -26.83 13.63
C LYS A 5 -14.71 -25.52 13.15
N ILE A 6 -15.50 -24.60 12.62
CA ILE A 6 -15.07 -23.25 12.22
C ILE A 6 -16.03 -22.24 12.86
N GLU A 7 -15.46 -21.18 13.43
CA GLU A 7 -16.21 -20.03 13.94
C GLU A 7 -15.84 -18.82 13.08
N ILE A 8 -16.84 -18.16 12.52
CA ILE A 8 -16.71 -17.04 11.60
C ILE A 8 -17.36 -15.83 12.26
N GLY A 9 -16.59 -14.77 12.47
CA GLY A 9 -17.07 -13.51 13.04
C GLY A 9 -17.21 -12.41 11.99
N CYS A 10 -17.76 -11.27 12.40
CA CYS A 10 -17.76 -10.05 11.59
C CYS A 10 -16.32 -9.52 11.42
N ASP A 11 -16.01 -8.90 10.29
CA ASP A 11 -14.74 -8.22 10.01
C ASP A 11 -14.43 -7.08 11.00
N ARG A 12 -15.48 -6.45 11.55
CA ARG A 12 -15.41 -5.44 12.61
C ARG A 12 -15.51 -6.02 14.03
N SER A 13 -15.42 -7.34 14.20
CA SER A 13 -15.46 -7.97 15.54
C SER A 13 -14.18 -7.71 16.37
N GLY A 14 -14.35 -7.77 17.69
CA GLY A 14 -13.29 -7.60 18.69
C GLY A 14 -13.00 -6.15 19.08
N THR A 15 -12.01 -5.97 19.97
CA THR A 15 -11.66 -4.66 20.53
C THR A 15 -10.34 -4.13 19.95
N SER A 16 -10.24 -2.80 19.85
CA SER A 16 -8.94 -2.14 19.62
C SER A 16 -8.06 -2.34 20.84
N ASN A 17 -6.78 -2.65 20.67
CA ASN A 17 -5.85 -2.65 21.80
C ASN A 17 -5.50 -1.20 22.17
N PRO A 18 -5.94 -0.68 23.33
CA PRO A 18 -5.68 0.70 23.71
C PRO A 18 -4.21 0.93 24.10
N ASN A 19 -3.44 -0.13 24.33
CA ASN A 19 -2.11 -0.06 24.94
C ASN A 19 -0.95 0.16 23.94
N LYS A 20 -1.25 0.55 22.70
CA LYS A 20 -0.22 0.95 21.74
C LYS A 20 0.12 2.41 22.02
N ASN A 21 1.25 2.66 22.67
CA ASN A 21 1.86 3.99 22.86
C ASN A 21 2.23 4.61 21.50
N SER A 22 1.21 5.08 20.80
CA SER A 22 1.26 5.74 19.50
C SER A 22 0.62 7.10 19.69
N SER A 23 1.33 8.18 19.38
CA SER A 23 0.78 9.55 19.40
C SER A 23 -0.37 9.76 18.41
N LYS A 24 -0.61 8.79 17.53
CA LYS A 24 -1.76 8.75 16.63
C LYS A 24 -2.91 8.02 17.31
N THR A 25 -4.09 8.65 17.36
CA THR A 25 -5.33 7.98 17.74
C THR A 25 -5.50 6.73 16.87
N PRO A 26 -5.62 5.54 17.45
CA PRO A 26 -5.86 4.35 16.67
C PRO A 26 -7.28 4.43 16.10
N THR A 27 -7.43 4.75 14.81
CA THR A 27 -8.69 4.60 14.08
C THR A 27 -8.95 3.11 13.86
N SER A 28 -9.26 2.38 14.93
CA SER A 28 -9.61 0.97 14.84
C SER A 28 -10.98 0.84 14.20
N ARG A 29 -11.09 -0.04 13.21
CA ARG A 29 -12.37 -0.39 12.55
C ARG A 29 -13.20 -1.38 13.36
N LYS A 30 -12.66 -1.88 14.47
CA LYS A 30 -13.33 -2.87 15.30
C LYS A 30 -14.33 -2.19 16.23
N LEU A 31 -15.55 -2.71 16.24
CA LEU A 31 -16.70 -2.17 16.98
C LEU A 31 -17.20 -3.14 18.07
N ASP A 32 -16.37 -4.12 18.46
CA ASP A 32 -16.70 -5.18 19.42
C ASP A 32 -18.02 -5.90 19.11
N HIS A 33 -18.10 -6.34 17.85
CA HIS A 33 -19.32 -6.83 17.27
C HIS A 33 -19.66 -8.28 17.70
N PRO A 34 -20.89 -8.59 18.19
CA PRO A 34 -21.23 -9.91 18.72
C PRO A 34 -21.56 -10.97 17.66
N PHE A 35 -21.75 -10.55 16.40
CA PHE A 35 -22.05 -11.47 15.30
C PHE A 35 -21.07 -12.63 15.24
N THR A 36 -21.62 -13.84 15.33
CA THR A 36 -20.84 -15.08 15.33
C THR A 36 -21.62 -16.17 14.61
N LEU A 37 -20.96 -16.79 13.64
CA LEU A 37 -21.47 -17.91 12.87
C LEU A 37 -20.64 -19.16 13.16
N TYR A 38 -21.34 -20.28 13.27
CA TYR A 38 -20.76 -21.56 13.57
C TYR A 38 -20.92 -22.54 12.42
N ALA A 39 -19.82 -23.03 11.85
CA ALA A 39 -19.84 -24.09 10.85
C ALA A 39 -19.28 -25.39 11.45
N ARG A 40 -20.06 -26.47 11.37
CA ARG A 40 -19.64 -27.81 11.79
C ARG A 40 -19.73 -28.78 10.63
N LYS A 41 -18.67 -29.54 10.41
CA LYS A 41 -18.67 -30.67 9.47
C LYS A 41 -19.20 -31.91 10.18
N TYR A 42 -20.11 -32.63 9.54
CA TYR A 42 -20.52 -33.93 10.05
C TYR A 42 -19.37 -34.93 9.89
N ALA A 43 -19.03 -35.65 10.96
CA ALA A 43 -17.88 -36.56 10.96
C ALA A 43 -17.96 -37.69 9.93
N LYS A 44 -19.17 -38.04 9.48
CA LYS A 44 -19.44 -39.14 8.54
C LYS A 44 -19.87 -38.67 7.14
N SER A 45 -19.99 -37.36 6.91
CA SER A 45 -20.36 -36.84 5.59
C SER A 45 -19.50 -35.65 5.18
N THR A 46 -19.52 -35.31 3.91
CA THR A 46 -18.90 -34.08 3.38
C THR A 46 -19.76 -32.84 3.62
N THR A 47 -20.88 -32.97 4.33
CA THR A 47 -21.85 -31.91 4.55
C THR A 47 -21.45 -31.01 5.72
N TRP A 48 -21.62 -29.71 5.53
CA TRP A 48 -21.43 -28.68 6.56
C TRP A 48 -22.78 -28.14 7.02
N THR A 49 -22.92 -27.90 8.31
CA THR A 49 -24.05 -27.15 8.88
C THR A 49 -23.55 -25.81 9.37
N LEU A 50 -24.15 -24.73 8.87
CA LEU A 50 -23.96 -23.38 9.38
C LEU A 50 -25.11 -23.05 10.35
N LYS A 51 -24.77 -22.53 11.53
CA LYS A 51 -25.71 -22.01 12.52
C LYS A 51 -25.30 -20.61 12.93
N VAL A 52 -26.23 -19.66 12.88
CA VAL A 52 -26.02 -18.31 13.40
C VAL A 52 -26.20 -18.35 14.91
N LYS A 53 -25.19 -17.86 15.65
CA LYS A 53 -25.18 -17.83 17.11
C LYS A 53 -25.73 -16.50 17.63
N SER A 54 -25.32 -15.40 17.00
CA SER A 54 -25.89 -14.07 17.17
C SER A 54 -25.99 -13.40 15.79
N PRO A 55 -27.18 -12.95 15.36
CA PRO A 55 -27.38 -12.29 14.07
C PRO A 55 -27.20 -10.77 14.12
N GLU A 56 -27.03 -10.18 15.30
CA GLU A 56 -27.11 -8.73 15.48
C GLU A 56 -25.93 -8.01 14.82
N HIS A 57 -26.26 -6.96 14.04
CA HIS A 57 -25.28 -6.00 13.52
C HIS A 57 -25.50 -4.55 13.95
N SER A 58 -24.43 -3.89 14.38
CA SER A 58 -24.42 -2.47 14.76
C SER A 58 -23.98 -1.54 13.62
N HIS A 59 -23.80 -2.10 12.42
CA HIS A 59 -23.46 -1.34 11.22
C HIS A 59 -24.13 -1.98 10.01
N ASP A 60 -24.40 -1.16 9.00
CA ASP A 60 -24.96 -1.64 7.76
C ASP A 60 -23.96 -2.47 6.96
N SER A 61 -24.49 -3.31 6.09
CA SER A 61 -23.73 -4.01 5.07
C SER A 61 -22.92 -3.00 4.27
N THR A 62 -21.64 -3.31 4.06
CA THR A 62 -20.79 -2.43 3.26
C THR A 62 -21.20 -2.53 1.79
N GLU A 63 -21.66 -1.42 1.22
CA GLU A 63 -22.14 -1.36 -0.18
C GLU A 63 -21.03 -1.57 -1.21
N THR A 64 -19.79 -1.24 -0.86
CA THR A 64 -18.65 -1.31 -1.77
C THR A 64 -17.62 -2.34 -1.33
N ILE A 65 -17.31 -3.30 -2.21
CA ILE A 65 -16.28 -4.33 -1.99
C ILE A 65 -14.92 -3.70 -1.61
N ILE A 66 -14.62 -2.49 -2.11
CA ILE A 66 -13.43 -1.67 -1.77
C ILE A 66 -13.27 -1.48 -0.27
N ALA A 67 -14.35 -1.28 0.47
CA ALA A 67 -14.27 -0.93 1.87
C ALA A 67 -13.82 -2.11 2.76
N ASN A 68 -13.90 -3.35 2.25
CA ASN A 68 -13.44 -4.53 2.97
C ASN A 68 -11.92 -4.79 2.68
N PRO A 69 -11.05 -4.74 3.71
CA PRO A 69 -9.61 -4.96 3.54
C PRO A 69 -9.24 -6.33 2.97
N ASP A 70 -10.02 -7.38 3.24
CA ASP A 70 -9.72 -8.72 2.74
C ASP A 70 -9.85 -8.81 1.21
N PHE A 71 -10.66 -7.93 0.63
CA PHE A 71 -10.79 -7.78 -0.81
C PHE A 71 -9.79 -6.78 -1.39
N ARG A 72 -9.09 -6.00 -0.55
CA ARG A 72 -7.92 -5.21 -0.98
C ARG A 72 -6.71 -6.13 -1.04
N LYS A 73 -6.60 -6.96 -2.08
CA LYS A 73 -5.33 -7.67 -2.32
C LYS A 73 -4.24 -6.64 -2.56
N SER A 74 -3.08 -6.84 -1.93
CA SER A 74 -1.99 -5.88 -2.02
C SER A 74 -1.58 -5.72 -3.49
N VAL A 75 -1.46 -4.46 -3.88
CA VAL A 75 -0.85 -4.03 -5.15
C VAL A 75 0.60 -4.56 -5.30
N GLU A 76 1.12 -5.29 -4.30
CA GLU A 76 2.47 -5.86 -4.34
C GLU A 76 2.65 -6.87 -5.49
N GLN A 77 1.60 -7.59 -5.89
CA GLN A 77 1.66 -8.47 -7.07
C GLN A 77 1.89 -7.69 -8.37
N GLU A 78 1.60 -6.39 -8.37
CA GLU A 78 1.73 -5.49 -9.53
C GLU A 78 2.86 -4.48 -9.38
N THR A 79 3.70 -4.65 -8.37
CA THR A 79 4.85 -3.76 -8.14
C THR A 79 5.71 -3.58 -9.38
N SER A 80 5.93 -4.66 -10.14
CA SER A 80 6.66 -4.62 -11.41
C SER A 80 5.96 -3.75 -12.47
N GLN A 81 4.65 -3.90 -12.65
CA GLN A 81 3.88 -3.12 -13.61
C GLN A 81 3.81 -1.64 -13.20
N ILE A 82 3.58 -1.36 -11.91
CA ILE A 82 3.58 0.01 -11.39
C ILE A 82 4.95 0.65 -11.53
N ALA A 83 6.04 -0.08 -11.29
CA ALA A 83 7.39 0.43 -11.49
C ALA A 83 7.58 0.85 -12.96
N GLN A 84 7.25 -0.04 -13.91
CA GLN A 84 7.35 0.24 -15.34
C GLN A 84 6.53 1.47 -15.76
N ILE A 85 5.26 1.55 -15.34
CA ILE A 85 4.38 2.68 -15.69
C ILE A 85 4.85 3.96 -15.00
N SER A 86 5.35 3.88 -13.76
CA SER A 86 5.87 5.04 -13.01
C SER A 86 7.15 5.62 -13.59
N GLU A 87 7.98 4.80 -14.26
CA GLU A 87 9.20 5.23 -14.95
C GLU A 87 8.89 6.09 -16.18
N LEU A 88 7.71 5.91 -16.78
CA LEU A 88 7.22 6.72 -17.91
C LEU A 88 6.69 8.11 -17.47
N LEU A 89 7.01 8.57 -16.25
CA LEU A 89 6.57 9.84 -15.65
C LEU A 89 5.04 10.00 -15.58
N LEU A 90 4.30 8.90 -15.59
CA LEU A 90 2.84 8.92 -15.51
C LEU A 90 2.37 9.26 -14.09
N MET A 91 1.35 10.12 -14.01
CA MET A 91 0.72 10.51 -12.75
C MET A 91 -0.01 9.29 -12.15
N PRO A 92 -0.05 9.14 -10.81
CA PRO A 92 -0.70 7.99 -10.16
C PRO A 92 -2.15 7.71 -10.61
N MET A 93 -2.88 8.75 -11.01
CA MET A 93 -4.24 8.61 -11.58
C MET A 93 -4.23 7.91 -12.95
N GLN A 94 -3.22 8.16 -13.78
CA GLN A 94 -3.05 7.50 -15.07
C GLN A 94 -2.61 6.04 -14.89
N ILE A 95 -1.74 5.78 -13.90
CA ILE A 95 -1.36 4.42 -13.50
C ILE A 95 -2.62 3.64 -13.09
N GLN A 96 -3.49 4.25 -12.27
CA GLN A 96 -4.75 3.63 -11.85
C GLN A 96 -5.64 3.29 -13.05
N ALA A 97 -5.85 4.25 -13.95
CA ALA A 97 -6.68 4.04 -15.14
C ALA A 97 -6.14 2.89 -16.00
N GLN A 98 -4.83 2.85 -16.21
CA GLN A 98 -4.19 1.79 -17.00
C GLN A 98 -4.31 0.42 -16.35
N LEU A 99 -4.10 0.32 -15.03
CA LEU A 99 -4.30 -0.93 -14.29
C LEU A 99 -5.77 -1.38 -14.33
N CYS A 100 -6.72 -0.44 -14.21
CA CYS A 100 -8.15 -0.74 -14.31
C CYS A 100 -8.57 -1.19 -15.71
N ILE A 101 -7.95 -0.67 -16.78
CA ILE A 101 -8.22 -1.10 -18.16
C ILE A 101 -7.65 -2.51 -18.40
N GLN A 102 -6.46 -2.80 -17.90
CA GLN A 102 -5.82 -4.12 -18.05
C GLN A 102 -6.53 -5.20 -17.24
N ARG A 103 -7.11 -4.83 -16.10
CA ARG A 103 -7.91 -5.70 -15.24
C ARG A 103 -9.37 -5.57 -15.64
N GLU A 104 -9.78 -6.33 -16.64
CA GLU A 104 -11.17 -6.44 -17.07
C GLU A 104 -12.04 -7.12 -15.98
N TYR A 105 -12.30 -6.42 -14.87
CA TYR A 105 -13.14 -6.76 -13.70
C TYR A 105 -12.49 -7.26 -12.40
N ASP A 106 -11.17 -7.46 -12.32
CA ASP A 106 -10.60 -8.02 -11.08
C ASP A 106 -10.23 -6.96 -10.04
N ARG A 107 -11.24 -6.58 -9.25
CA ARG A 107 -11.19 -5.80 -8.02
C ARG A 107 -10.78 -4.32 -8.15
N PRO A 108 -11.48 -3.44 -7.42
CA PRO A 108 -11.21 -2.00 -7.46
C PRO A 108 -9.90 -1.62 -6.74
N ILE A 109 -9.03 -0.90 -7.45
CA ILE A 109 -7.77 -0.36 -6.94
C ILE A 109 -8.02 1.04 -6.36
N ILE A 110 -7.52 1.31 -5.16
CA ILE A 110 -7.61 2.63 -4.53
C ILE A 110 -6.40 3.46 -4.95
N LEU A 111 -6.63 4.69 -5.40
CA LEU A 111 -5.56 5.61 -5.81
C LEU A 111 -4.47 5.79 -4.74
N GLN A 112 -4.86 5.84 -3.46
CA GLN A 112 -3.94 5.91 -2.33
C GLN A 112 -2.95 4.73 -2.26
N GLU A 113 -3.37 3.53 -2.65
CA GLU A 113 -2.49 2.36 -2.66
C GLU A 113 -1.40 2.52 -3.73
N ILE A 114 -1.76 3.08 -4.89
CA ILE A 114 -0.79 3.41 -5.94
C ILE A 114 0.19 4.47 -5.46
N TYR A 115 -0.28 5.54 -4.80
CA TYR A 115 0.61 6.54 -4.19
C TYR A 115 1.61 5.90 -3.23
N ASN A 116 1.13 5.04 -2.33
CA ASN A 116 1.98 4.35 -1.35
C ASN A 116 3.01 3.44 -2.04
N GLN A 117 2.62 2.71 -3.09
CA GLN A 117 3.54 1.84 -3.82
C GLN A 117 4.58 2.61 -4.62
N VAL A 118 4.18 3.67 -5.32
CA VAL A 118 5.12 4.55 -6.03
C VAL A 118 6.11 5.17 -5.06
N GLN A 119 5.67 5.60 -3.88
CA GLN A 119 6.57 6.10 -2.84
C GLN A 119 7.53 5.02 -2.33
N LYS A 120 7.05 3.78 -2.12
CA LYS A 120 7.88 2.63 -1.73
C LYS A 120 8.97 2.37 -2.78
N ILE A 121 8.59 2.29 -4.06
CA ILE A 121 9.51 2.09 -5.19
C ILE A 121 10.56 3.21 -5.24
N LYS A 122 10.16 4.48 -5.10
CA LYS A 122 11.09 5.61 -5.07
C LYS A 122 12.07 5.52 -3.91
N LYS A 123 11.58 5.15 -2.71
CA LYS A 123 12.42 4.98 -1.53
C LYS A 123 13.42 3.83 -1.68
N ASP A 124 12.99 2.72 -2.28
CA ASP A 124 13.81 1.55 -2.53
C ASP A 124 14.90 1.86 -3.56
N LYS A 125 14.56 2.58 -4.65
CA LYS A 125 15.54 3.11 -5.63
C LYS A 125 16.58 4.02 -4.99
N LEU A 126 16.17 4.85 -4.04
CA LEU A 126 17.07 5.73 -3.30
C LEU A 126 17.94 4.99 -2.27
N GLN A 127 17.74 3.68 -2.03
CA GLN A 127 18.46 2.91 -1.00
C GLN A 127 18.47 3.61 0.37
N CYS A 128 17.37 4.26 0.75
CA CYS A 128 17.26 5.10 1.95
C CYS A 128 18.15 6.37 1.99
N ARG A 129 18.77 6.78 0.88
CA ARG A 129 19.45 8.07 0.74
C ARG A 129 18.45 9.21 0.58
N ARG A 130 18.85 10.44 0.91
CA ARG A 130 18.01 11.60 0.65
C ARG A 130 17.96 11.82 -0.86
N PRO A 131 16.85 12.32 -1.42
CA PRO A 131 16.77 12.62 -2.85
C PRO A 131 17.92 13.50 -3.34
N ILE A 132 18.34 14.48 -2.53
CA ILE A 132 19.46 15.36 -2.86
C ILE A 132 20.80 14.62 -2.98
N ASP A 133 21.04 13.60 -2.14
CA ASP A 133 22.27 12.81 -2.18
C ASP A 133 22.33 12.00 -3.48
N SER A 134 21.18 11.45 -3.91
CA SER A 134 21.06 10.76 -5.20
C SER A 134 21.29 11.69 -6.39
N LEU A 135 20.84 12.95 -6.31
CA LEU A 135 21.09 13.96 -7.36
C LEU A 135 22.56 14.36 -7.47
N ILE A 136 23.30 14.33 -6.35
CA ILE A 136 24.73 14.64 -6.32
C ILE A 136 25.56 13.49 -6.92
N ASP A 137 25.09 12.25 -6.81
CA ASP A 137 25.75 11.07 -7.38
C ASP A 137 25.48 10.89 -8.88
N THR A 138 24.30 11.26 -9.38
CA THR A 138 23.92 11.16 -10.79
C THR A 138 24.83 11.83 -11.84
N PRO A 139 25.58 12.92 -11.58
CA PRO A 139 26.39 13.58 -12.62
C PRO A 139 27.80 12.98 -12.79
N LYS A 140 28.13 11.85 -12.15
CA LYS A 140 29.43 11.20 -12.32
C LYS A 140 29.52 10.30 -13.56
N GLU A 141 28.38 9.97 -14.15
CA GLU A 141 28.30 9.19 -15.38
C GLU A 141 27.93 10.16 -16.52
N GLU A 142 28.86 10.28 -17.48
CA GLU A 142 28.83 11.15 -18.68
C GLU A 142 29.09 12.66 -18.50
N ASN A 143 30.36 13.03 -18.71
CA ASN A 143 30.82 14.33 -19.23
C ASN A 143 30.37 15.63 -18.54
N SER A 144 29.92 15.58 -17.29
CA SER A 144 29.61 16.80 -16.51
C SER A 144 30.86 17.36 -15.83
N VAL A 145 31.29 18.55 -16.26
CA VAL A 145 32.38 19.30 -15.61
C VAL A 145 31.86 19.92 -14.31
N TRP A 146 32.31 19.40 -13.18
CA TRP A 146 32.10 20.05 -11.89
C TRP A 146 33.05 21.24 -11.75
N SER A 147 32.50 22.46 -11.63
CA SER A 147 33.26 23.60 -11.13
C SER A 147 32.78 23.92 -9.71
N SER A 148 33.73 24.04 -8.78
CA SER A 148 33.45 24.53 -7.43
C SER A 148 33.96 25.95 -7.34
N ALA A 149 33.05 26.90 -7.08
CA ALA A 149 33.43 28.24 -6.67
C ALA A 149 33.61 28.21 -5.15
N ARG A 150 34.72 28.79 -4.66
CA ARG A 150 34.91 29.05 -3.23
C ARG A 150 34.56 30.50 -2.98
N ASP A 151 33.61 30.74 -2.09
CA ASP A 151 33.40 32.08 -1.56
C ASP A 151 34.52 32.43 -0.57
N THR A 152 34.72 33.72 -0.32
CA THR A 152 35.75 34.27 0.58
C THR A 152 35.65 33.78 2.04
N GLU A 153 34.55 33.11 2.39
CA GLU A 153 34.29 32.51 3.70
C GLU A 153 34.43 30.97 3.73
N ALA A 154 35.05 30.38 2.68
CA ALA A 154 35.31 28.94 2.56
C ALA A 154 34.05 28.04 2.49
N HIS A 155 32.88 28.61 2.20
CA HIS A 155 31.70 27.84 1.84
C HIS A 155 31.83 27.28 0.42
N ILE A 156 31.56 25.97 0.28
CA ILE A 156 31.56 25.27 -1.02
C ILE A 156 30.11 25.21 -1.50
N SER A 157 29.78 26.01 -2.51
CA SER A 157 28.48 25.98 -3.17
C SER A 157 28.61 25.24 -4.51
N PRO A 158 27.88 24.14 -4.73
CA PRO A 158 27.92 23.44 -6.01
C PRO A 158 27.19 24.27 -7.09
N CYS A 159 27.92 24.74 -8.10
CA CYS A 159 27.36 25.43 -9.26
C CYS A 159 27.29 24.48 -10.46
N PHE A 160 26.11 24.40 -11.08
CA PHE A 160 25.89 23.62 -12.29
C PHE A 160 25.99 24.54 -13.51
N SER A 161 27.00 24.32 -14.36
CA SER A 161 27.08 24.98 -15.67
C SER A 161 26.94 23.94 -16.78
N LEU A 162 25.91 24.07 -17.61
CA LEU A 162 25.81 23.34 -18.88
C LEU A 162 26.78 23.99 -19.86
N THR A 163 27.91 23.36 -20.11
CA THR A 163 28.75 23.71 -21.26
C THR A 163 28.07 23.17 -22.52
N CYS A 164 27.32 24.03 -23.22
CA CYS A 164 26.96 23.79 -24.62
C CYS A 164 28.25 23.86 -25.44
N PHE A 165 28.75 22.71 -25.92
CA PHE A 165 29.69 22.69 -27.04
C PHE A 165 28.88 22.95 -28.32
N LEU A 166 29.19 24.08 -28.98
CA LEU A 166 28.78 24.41 -30.35
C LEU A 166 29.54 23.54 -31.35
#